data_AF-A0A2W4LGF7-F1
#
_entry.id   AF-A0A2W4LGF7-F1
#
_cell.length_a   1.000
_cell.length_b   1.000
_cell.length_c   1.000
_cell.angle_alpha   90.00
_cell.angle_beta   90.00
_cell.angle_gamma   90.00
#
_symmetry.space_group_name_H-M   'P 1'
#
loop_
_entity.id
_entity.type
_entity.pdbx_description
1 polymer ?
#
loop_
_entity_poly.entity_id
_entity_poly.type
_entity_poly.pdbx_seq_one_letter_code
_entity_poly.pdbx_strand_id
1 'polypeptide(L)' 'TEQTKRRDEALITQINTDPHSPEEFRINGVVRNMDAWYEAFDIQPGDELYLAPEERVSIW' A
#
# COMPACT_ATOMS: atom_id res chain seq x y z
N THR A 1 0.95 -16.75 3.48
CA THR A 1 2.40 -16.69 3.20
C THR A 1 3.02 -15.72 4.19
N GLU A 2 3.65 -16.25 5.24
CA GLU A 2 4.27 -15.45 6.30
C GLU A 2 5.59 -14.86 5.80
N GLN A 3 5.57 -13.75 5.07
CA GLN A 3 6.81 -13.19 4.50
C GLN A 3 7.59 -12.26 5.43
N THR A 4 7.07 -11.93 6.62
CA THR A 4 7.84 -11.20 7.64
C THR A 4 7.42 -11.61 9.05
N LYS A 5 8.09 -12.62 9.64
CA LYS A 5 8.01 -12.87 11.08
C LYS A 5 8.78 -11.79 11.84
N ARG A 6 8.18 -10.62 12.00
CA ARG A 6 8.68 -9.57 12.91
C ARG A 6 8.02 -9.72 14.27
N ARG A 7 8.73 -9.33 15.32
CA ARG A 7 8.11 -9.07 16.62
C ARG A 7 7.39 -7.73 16.55
N ASP A 8 6.23 -7.62 17.18
CA ASP A 8 5.44 -6.39 17.21
C ASP A 8 6.26 -5.19 17.71
N GLU A 9 7.11 -5.39 18.72
CA GLU A 9 8.01 -4.36 19.25
C GLU A 9 8.96 -3.77 18.19
N ALA A 10 9.43 -4.60 17.26
CA ALA A 10 10.32 -4.16 16.19
C ALA A 10 9.55 -3.32 15.16
N LEU A 11 8.30 -3.69 14.84
CA LEU A 11 7.44 -2.90 13.96
C LEU A 11 7.08 -1.55 14.60
N ILE A 12 6.75 -1.53 15.89
CA ILE A 12 6.50 -0.30 16.64
C ILE A 12 7.73 0.61 16.62
N THR A 13 8.92 0.04 16.86
CA THR A 13 10.17 0.80 16.80
C THR A 13 10.40 1.39 15.41
N GLN A 14 10.18 0.61 14.36
CA GLN A 14 10.33 1.07 12.98
C GLN A 14 9.38 2.24 12.68
N ILE A 15 8.09 2.10 12.98
CA ILE A 15 7.08 3.16 12.75
C ILE A 15 7.48 4.48 13.42
N ASN A 16 8.14 4.42 14.58
CA ASN A 16 8.53 5.61 15.33
C ASN A 16 9.86 6.24 14.88
N THR A 17 10.71 5.51 14.17
CA THR A 17 12.12 5.93 13.94
C THR A 17 12.54 5.95 12.47
N ASP A 18 11.91 5.16 11.61
CA ASP A 18 12.21 5.07 10.19
C ASP A 18 11.25 6.00 9.42
N PRO A 19 11.75 6.97 8.63
CA PRO A 19 10.90 7.82 7.81
C PRO A 19 10.26 7.05 6.64
N HIS A 20 10.71 5.84 6.32
CA HIS A 20 10.12 5.02 5.28
C HIS A 20 8.91 4.25 5.80
N SER A 21 7.85 4.21 4.99
CA SER A 21 6.68 3.38 5.27
C SER A 21 7.06 1.90 5.38
N PRO A 22 6.36 1.11 6.23
CA PRO A 22 6.48 -0.34 6.23
C PRO A 22 6.24 -0.94 4.84
N GLU A 23 6.87 -2.08 4.57
CA GLU A 23 6.96 -2.71 3.25
C GLU A 23 5.61 -2.95 2.57
N GLU A 24 4.57 -3.30 3.33
CA GLU A 24 3.23 -3.55 2.80
C GLU A 24 2.64 -2.28 2.18
N PHE A 25 2.86 -1.13 2.82
CA PHE A 25 2.34 0.16 2.37
C PHE A 25 3.19 0.76 1.24
N ARG A 26 4.47 0.39 1.16
CA ARG A 26 5.35 0.85 0.06
C ARG A 26 4.89 0.36 -1.31
N ILE A 27 4.23 -0.79 -1.38
CA ILE A 27 3.69 -1.33 -2.63
C ILE A 27 2.18 -1.04 -2.70
N ASN A 28 1.39 -1.55 -1.75
CA ASN A 28 -0.06 -1.48 -1.83
C ASN A 28 -0.59 -0.04 -1.74
N GLY A 29 0.08 0.82 -0.98
CA GLY A 29 -0.28 2.24 -0.88
C GLY A 29 0.01 3.03 -2.15
N VAL A 30 0.98 2.59 -2.97
CA VAL A 30 1.37 3.30 -4.20
C VAL A 30 0.53 2.85 -5.38
N VAL A 31 0.44 1.54 -5.63
CA VAL A 31 -0.19 1.00 -6.86
C VAL A 31 -1.68 1.37 -6.95
N ARG A 32 -2.39 1.47 -5.83
CA ARG A 32 -3.82 1.84 -5.80
C ARG A 32 -4.12 3.27 -6.23
N ASN A 33 -3.09 4.11 -6.39
CA ASN A 33 -3.21 5.47 -6.94
C ASN A 33 -2.91 5.54 -8.45
N MET A 34 -2.55 4.43 -9.10
CA MET A 34 -2.10 4.41 -10.49
C MET A 34 -3.15 3.74 -11.39
N ASP A 35 -3.66 4.44 -12.41
CA ASP A 35 -4.68 3.88 -13.31
C ASP A 35 -4.22 2.61 -14.03
N ALA A 36 -2.94 2.53 -14.39
CA ALA A 36 -2.35 1.34 -15.03
C ALA A 36 -2.46 0.07 -14.16
N TRP A 37 -2.52 0.19 -12.84
CA TRP A 37 -2.73 -0.95 -11.94
C TRP A 37 -4.16 -1.50 -12.06
N TYR A 38 -5.16 -0.62 -12.16
CA TYR A 38 -6.55 -1.02 -12.36
C TYR A 38 -6.73 -1.71 -13.72
N GLU A 39 -6.11 -1.19 -14.78
CA GLU A 39 -6.15 -1.79 -16.12
C GLU A 39 -5.45 -3.16 -16.17
N ALA A 40 -4.26 -3.27 -15.57
CA ALA A 40 -3.46 -4.49 -15.67
C ALA A 40 -4.05 -5.68 -14.91
N PHE A 41 -4.82 -5.42 -13.83
CA PHE A 41 -5.31 -6.46 -12.93
C PHE A 41 -6.85 -6.52 -12.82
N ASP A 42 -7.55 -5.71 -13.64
CA ASP A 42 -9.02 -5.63 -13.67
C ASP A 42 -9.65 -5.39 -12.29
N ILE A 43 -9.11 -4.41 -11.55
CA ILE A 43 -9.53 -4.09 -10.19
C ILE A 43 -10.88 -3.35 -10.20
N GLN A 44 -11.84 -3.84 -9.41
CA GLN A 44 -13.23 -3.37 -9.37
C GLN A 44 -13.61 -2.80 -8.00
N PRO A 45 -14.68 -1.97 -7.93
CA PRO A 45 -15.26 -1.57 -6.65
C PRO A 45 -15.62 -2.80 -5.80
N GLY A 46 -15.10 -2.86 -4.58
CA GLY A 46 -15.28 -3.98 -3.66
C GLY A 46 -14.01 -4.81 -3.45
N ASP A 47 -13.00 -4.68 -4.32
CA ASP A 47 -11.69 -5.27 -4.09
C ASP A 47 -10.95 -4.55 -2.94
N GLU A 48 -10.14 -5.30 -2.18
CA GLU A 48 -9.48 -4.82 -0.95
C GLU A 48 -8.67 -3.53 -1.15
N LEU A 49 -7.95 -3.43 -2.27
CA LEU A 49 -7.09 -2.29 -2.58
C LEU A 49 -7.76 -1.23 -3.47
N TYR A 50 -9.03 -1.42 -3.86
CA TYR A 50 -9.74 -0.45 -4.68
C TYR A 50 -9.80 0.92 -3.98
N LEU A 51 -9.58 1.98 -4.76
CA LEU A 51 -9.75 3.36 -4.34
C LEU A 51 -10.52 4.11 -5.43
N ALA A 52 -11.54 4.87 -5.04
CA ALA A 52 -12.35 5.63 -6.00
C ALA A 52 -11.45 6.63 -6.76
N PRO A 53 -11.66 6.85 -8.07
CA PRO A 53 -10.80 7.72 -8.87
C PRO A 53 -10.56 9.11 -8.25
N GLU A 54 -11.58 9.70 -7.64
CA GLU A 54 -11.54 11.01 -6.98
C GLU A 54 -10.73 11.04 -5.66
N GLU A 55 -10.44 9.88 -5.08
CA GLU A 55 -9.63 9.74 -3.87
C GLU A 55 -8.16 9.41 -4.18
N ARG A 56 -7.83 9.16 -5.45
CA ARG A 56 -6.46 8.85 -5.88
C ARG A 56 -5.58 10.08 -5.87
N VAL A 57 -4.39 9.94 -5.32
CA VAL A 57 -3.39 11.02 -5.25
C VAL A 57 -2.50 10.97 -6.48
N SER A 58 -2.45 12.09 -7.21
CA SER A 58 -1.43 12.37 -8.23
C SER A 58 -0.62 13.60 -7.83
N ILE A 59 0.70 13.54 -7.99
CA ILE A 59 1.63 14.59 -7.52
C ILE A 59 2.28 15.34 -8.68
N TRP A 60 2.73 14.61 -9.71
CA TRP A 60 3.56 15.12 -10.79
C TRP A 60 2.75 15.38 -12.05
#